data_AF-A0AA46SH08-F1
#
_entry.id   AF-A0AA46SH08-F1
#
_cell.length_a   1.000
_cell.length_b   1.000
_cell.length_c   1.000
_cell.angle_alpha   90.00
_cell.angle_beta   90.00
_cell.angle_gamma   90.00
#
_symmetry.space_group_name_H-M   'P 1'
#
loop_
_entity.id
_entity.type
_entity.pdbx_description
1 polymer ?
#
loop_
_entity_poly.entity_id
_entity_poly.type
_entity_poly.pdbx_seq_one_letter_code
_entity_poly.pdbx_strand_id
1 'polypeptide(L)'
;MRLNALEIKETIEVHFAETMSSSGDVPDKLEEAENPAFEIGSQAIIEADHMPGMKGALATIAGAYETTAYSVTYYPTTGEEPVKDHKWVIHEEIENAGEESLKPGTEVTLIADHMEGMDGAKAVIESAAETNVYMLDFTTTTGEKVDNHKWIIESELAPIE
;
A
#
# COMPACT_ATOMS: atom_id res chain seq x y z
N MET A 1 -11.77 -0.23 -34.94
CA MET A 1 -10.97 0.89 -34.41
C MET A 1 -9.58 0.37 -34.10
N ARG A 2 -8.52 1.05 -34.52
CA ARG A 2 -7.16 0.79 -34.03
C ARG A 2 -6.89 1.86 -32.97
N LEU A 3 -6.69 1.45 -31.73
CA LEU A 3 -6.18 2.33 -30.68
C LEU A 3 -4.73 2.70 -31.01
N ASN A 4 -4.35 3.96 -30.79
CA ASN A 4 -2.97 4.40 -30.89
C ASN A 4 -2.17 3.97 -29.64
N ALA A 5 -0.86 3.74 -29.78
CA ALA A 5 0.01 3.38 -28.67
C ALA A 5 -0.02 4.38 -27.51
N LEU A 6 -0.23 5.67 -27.81
CA LEU A 6 -0.39 6.70 -26.77
C LEU A 6 -1.68 6.51 -25.96
N GLU A 7 -2.81 6.29 -26.64
CA GLU A 7 -4.11 6.04 -25.98
C GLU A 7 -4.07 4.77 -25.14
N ILE A 8 -3.36 3.72 -25.61
CA ILE A 8 -3.18 2.48 -24.83
C ILE A 8 -2.36 2.76 -23.57
N LYS A 9 -1.30 3.56 -23.66
CA LYS A 9 -0.50 3.93 -22.49
C LYS A 9 -1.33 4.70 -21.48
N GLU A 10 -2.01 5.76 -21.90
CA GLU A 10 -2.89 6.55 -21.00
C GLU A 10 -3.96 5.67 -20.34
N THR A 11 -4.55 4.72 -21.08
CA THR A 11 -5.55 3.79 -20.51
C THR A 11 -4.94 2.89 -19.43
N ILE A 12 -3.68 2.45 -19.60
CA ILE A 12 -2.99 1.60 -18.63
C ILE A 12 -2.64 2.38 -17.36
N GLU A 13 -2.14 3.62 -17.47
CA GLU A 13 -1.81 4.45 -16.30
C GLU A 13 -3.06 4.77 -15.47
N VAL A 14 -4.18 5.11 -16.14
CA VAL A 14 -5.47 5.31 -15.48
C VAL A 14 -5.91 4.05 -14.74
N HIS A 15 -5.80 2.89 -15.38
CA HIS A 15 -6.18 1.63 -14.75
C HIS A 15 -5.34 1.33 -13.50
N PHE A 16 -4.02 1.58 -13.54
CA PHE A 16 -3.18 1.41 -12.36
C PHE A 16 -3.57 2.36 -11.23
N ALA A 17 -3.82 3.64 -11.53
CA ALA A 17 -4.23 4.60 -10.51
C ALA A 17 -5.56 4.22 -9.83
N GLU A 18 -6.52 3.69 -10.59
CA GLU A 18 -7.78 3.16 -10.04
C GLU A 18 -7.52 2.02 -9.04
N THR A 19 -6.56 1.13 -9.32
CA THR A 19 -6.20 0.02 -8.41
C THR A 19 -5.38 0.44 -7.20
N MET A 20 -4.80 1.65 -7.19
CA MET A 20 -4.02 2.15 -6.05
C MET A 20 -4.90 2.83 -5.00
N SER A 21 -6.10 3.25 -5.36
CA SER A 21 -7.00 3.98 -4.47
C SER A 21 -7.76 3.02 -3.56
N SER A 22 -8.04 3.44 -2.32
CA SER A 22 -8.84 2.66 -1.38
C SER A 22 -10.02 3.46 -0.82
N SER A 23 -10.93 2.80 -0.09
CA SER A 23 -12.04 3.48 0.58
C SER A 23 -11.59 4.42 1.70
N GLY A 24 -10.35 4.26 2.20
CA GLY A 24 -9.86 4.94 3.39
C GLY A 24 -10.27 4.30 4.71
N ASP A 25 -11.05 3.21 4.70
CA ASP A 25 -11.43 2.48 5.92
C ASP A 25 -10.20 1.82 6.53
N VAL A 26 -9.94 2.00 7.83
CA VAL A 26 -8.79 1.39 8.50
C VAL A 26 -9.23 0.23 9.40
N PRO A 27 -8.38 -0.79 9.61
CA PRO A 27 -8.71 -1.88 10.52
C PRO A 27 -9.05 -1.40 11.93
N ASP A 28 -9.98 -2.09 12.58
CA ASP A 28 -10.31 -1.84 13.98
C ASP A 28 -9.06 -2.01 14.86
N LYS A 29 -8.86 -1.07 15.79
CA LYS A 29 -7.73 -1.04 16.74
C LYS A 29 -6.36 -0.73 16.14
N LEU A 30 -6.28 -0.33 14.86
CA LEU A 30 -5.05 0.27 14.35
C LEU A 30 -4.75 1.56 15.14
N GLU A 31 -3.61 1.60 15.81
CA GLU A 31 -3.23 2.72 16.67
C GLU A 31 -2.67 3.88 15.83
N GLU A 32 -3.15 5.10 16.10
CA GLU A 32 -2.58 6.32 15.49
C GLU A 32 -1.14 6.50 15.99
N ALA A 33 -0.24 6.90 15.09
CA ALA A 33 1.15 7.14 15.46
C ALA A 33 1.25 8.35 16.40
N GLU A 34 1.94 8.21 17.54
CA GLU A 34 2.05 9.31 18.52
C GLU A 34 2.94 10.45 18.02
N ASN A 35 4.05 10.13 17.33
CA ASN A 35 5.03 11.11 16.84
C ASN A 35 5.56 10.73 15.45
N PRO A 36 4.70 10.75 14.41
CA PRO A 36 5.13 10.44 13.05
C PRO A 36 6.10 11.51 12.53
N ALA A 37 7.06 11.10 11.68
CA ALA A 37 7.92 12.07 10.99
C ALA A 37 7.12 12.99 10.04
N PHE A 38 5.97 12.51 9.55
CA PHE A 38 5.06 13.25 8.67
C PHE A 38 3.66 13.31 9.30
N GLU A 39 3.25 14.49 9.78
CA GLU A 39 1.94 14.67 10.41
C GLU A 39 0.79 14.54 9.40
N ILE A 40 -0.40 14.13 9.85
CA ILE A 40 -1.61 14.11 9.02
C ILE A 40 -1.89 15.53 8.47
N GLY A 41 -2.19 15.60 7.18
CA GLY A 41 -2.38 16.85 6.43
C GLY A 41 -1.09 17.53 5.97
N SER A 42 0.08 17.07 6.45
CA SER A 42 1.37 17.50 5.89
C SER A 42 1.60 16.89 4.50
N GLN A 43 2.64 17.35 3.82
CA GLN A 43 3.02 16.84 2.51
C GLN A 43 4.41 16.20 2.54
N ALA A 44 4.61 15.18 1.72
CA ALA A 44 5.86 14.43 1.58
C ALA A 44 6.09 14.02 0.11
N ILE A 45 7.32 13.69 -0.24
CA ILE A 45 7.66 13.09 -1.53
C ILE A 45 7.72 11.57 -1.38
N ILE A 46 7.02 10.85 -2.25
CA ILE A 46 7.05 9.38 -2.27
C ILE A 46 8.37 8.92 -2.90
N GLU A 47 9.17 8.14 -2.18
CA GLU A 47 10.39 7.50 -2.70
C GLU A 47 10.17 6.02 -3.08
N ALA A 48 9.06 5.43 -2.61
CA ALA A 48 8.61 4.10 -3.02
C ALA A 48 8.30 4.01 -4.52
N ASP A 49 8.59 2.84 -5.09
CA ASP A 49 8.30 2.46 -6.48
C ASP A 49 7.47 1.17 -6.50
N HIS A 50 6.45 1.09 -5.63
CA HIS A 50 5.60 -0.09 -5.51
C HIS A 50 4.75 -0.28 -6.76
N MET A 51 4.26 0.82 -7.33
CA MET A 51 3.49 0.85 -8.56
C MET A 51 3.94 2.02 -9.47
N PRO A 52 3.76 1.90 -10.80
CA PRO A 52 4.12 2.95 -11.75
C PRO A 52 3.53 4.31 -11.38
N GLY A 53 4.33 5.36 -11.48
CA GLY A 53 3.86 6.73 -11.26
C GLY A 53 3.93 7.20 -9.80
N MET A 54 4.23 6.33 -8.83
CA MET A 54 4.36 6.72 -7.41
C MET A 54 5.65 7.49 -7.12
N LYS A 55 6.80 6.97 -7.54
CA LYS A 55 8.09 7.55 -7.16
C LYS A 55 8.25 8.99 -7.64
N GLY A 56 8.57 9.89 -6.72
CA GLY A 56 8.72 11.33 -6.92
C GLY A 56 7.40 12.10 -6.90
N ALA A 57 6.25 11.43 -6.70
CA ALA A 57 4.98 12.12 -6.53
C ALA A 57 4.93 12.89 -5.21
N LEU A 58 4.33 14.08 -5.25
CA LEU A 58 3.99 14.85 -4.06
C LEU A 58 2.69 14.30 -3.47
N ALA A 59 2.75 13.86 -2.22
CA ALA A 59 1.63 13.27 -1.50
C ALA A 59 1.22 14.13 -0.30
N THR A 60 -0.04 14.02 0.08
CA THR A 60 -0.59 14.50 1.35
C THR A 60 -0.82 13.31 2.28
N ILE A 61 -0.39 13.43 3.53
CA ILE A 61 -0.63 12.39 4.53
C ILE A 61 -2.11 12.40 4.93
N ALA A 62 -2.84 11.34 4.59
CA ALA A 62 -4.25 11.15 4.95
C ALA A 62 -4.41 10.43 6.30
N GLY A 63 -3.45 9.58 6.66
CA GLY A 63 -3.40 8.88 7.95
C GLY A 63 -1.98 8.46 8.31
N ALA A 64 -1.71 8.34 9.62
CA ALA A 64 -0.41 7.94 10.16
C ALA A 64 -0.63 7.02 11.37
N TYR A 65 -0.07 5.82 11.33
CA TYR A 65 -0.34 4.74 12.29
C TYR A 65 0.94 4.03 12.69
N GLU A 66 1.02 3.52 13.90
CA GLU A 66 2.14 2.71 14.38
C GLU A 66 1.74 1.23 14.38
N THR A 67 2.47 0.41 13.63
CA THR A 67 2.19 -1.04 13.52
C THR A 67 3.41 -1.78 12.95
N THR A 68 3.29 -3.09 12.74
CA THR A 68 4.21 -3.84 11.89
C THR A 68 3.67 -3.91 10.45
N ALA A 69 4.44 -3.37 9.51
CA ALA A 69 4.23 -3.57 8.08
C ALA A 69 4.93 -4.84 7.59
N TYR A 70 4.27 -5.61 6.72
CA TYR A 70 4.80 -6.82 6.12
C TYR A 70 4.84 -6.70 4.61
N SER A 71 5.96 -7.12 4.01
CA SER A 71 5.94 -7.48 2.60
C SER A 71 5.58 -8.95 2.46
N VAL A 72 4.72 -9.27 1.49
CA VAL A 72 4.14 -10.62 1.37
C VAL A 72 4.17 -11.12 -0.06
N THR A 73 4.36 -12.42 -0.23
CA THR A 73 3.95 -13.10 -1.46
C THR A 73 2.57 -13.70 -1.23
N TYR A 74 1.55 -13.27 -1.98
CA TYR A 74 0.18 -13.77 -1.82
C TYR A 74 -0.37 -14.44 -3.08
N TYR A 75 -1.33 -15.33 -2.87
CA TYR A 75 -1.96 -16.14 -3.90
C TYR A 75 -3.41 -15.67 -4.08
N PRO A 76 -3.72 -14.86 -5.11
CA PRO A 76 -5.04 -14.25 -5.27
C PRO A 76 -6.17 -15.28 -5.26
N THR A 77 -7.27 -14.99 -4.56
CA THR A 77 -8.44 -15.87 -4.49
C THR A 77 -9.17 -16.02 -5.83
N THR A 78 -8.89 -15.13 -6.78
CA THR A 78 -9.35 -15.15 -8.17
C THR A 78 -8.66 -16.21 -9.02
N GLY A 79 -7.56 -16.80 -8.55
CA GLY A 79 -6.81 -17.84 -9.28
C GLY A 79 -5.76 -17.31 -10.25
N GLU A 80 -5.42 -16.03 -10.16
CA GLU A 80 -4.32 -15.42 -10.90
C GLU A 80 -2.94 -15.87 -10.39
N GLU A 81 -1.89 -15.48 -11.11
CA GLU A 81 -0.51 -15.76 -10.69
C GLU A 81 -0.19 -15.07 -9.35
N PRO A 82 0.68 -15.66 -8.51
CA PRO A 82 1.04 -15.08 -7.22
C PRO A 82 1.68 -13.70 -7.38
N VAL A 83 1.24 -12.75 -6.55
CA VAL A 83 1.86 -11.43 -6.45
C VAL A 83 2.98 -11.52 -5.42
N LYS A 84 4.21 -11.27 -5.85
CA LYS A 84 5.43 -11.47 -5.06
C LYS A 84 5.91 -10.17 -4.45
N ASP A 85 6.39 -10.24 -3.21
CA ASP A 85 6.93 -9.10 -2.44
C ASP A 85 6.01 -7.87 -2.49
N HIS A 86 4.70 -8.09 -2.40
CA HIS A 86 3.70 -7.03 -2.31
C HIS A 86 3.94 -6.21 -1.05
N LYS A 87 3.98 -4.89 -1.21
CA LYS A 87 4.19 -3.91 -0.15
C LYS A 87 3.00 -2.95 -0.12
N TRP A 88 2.37 -2.70 1.02
CA TRP A 88 2.51 -3.41 2.31
C TRP A 88 1.13 -3.88 2.76
N VAL A 89 1.09 -4.91 3.59
CA VAL A 89 -0.06 -5.20 4.46
C VAL A 89 0.38 -4.97 5.91
N ILE A 90 -0.54 -4.61 6.80
CA ILE A 90 -0.21 -4.38 8.22
C ILE A 90 -0.68 -5.54 9.12
N HIS A 91 -0.24 -5.54 10.38
CA HIS A 91 -0.52 -6.64 11.31
C HIS A 91 -2.02 -6.86 11.53
N GLU A 92 -2.78 -5.78 11.60
CA GLU A 92 -4.22 -5.75 11.78
C GLU A 92 -4.99 -6.27 10.55
N GLU A 93 -4.32 -6.38 9.40
CA GLU A 93 -4.86 -6.91 8.14
C GLU A 93 -4.57 -8.42 7.95
N ILE A 94 -4.08 -9.09 8.99
CA ILE A 94 -3.79 -10.53 8.98
C ILE A 94 -4.75 -11.25 9.92
N GLU A 95 -5.39 -12.30 9.40
CA GLU A 95 -6.37 -13.09 10.14
C GLU A 95 -5.72 -13.77 11.37
N ASN A 96 -6.25 -13.49 12.57
CA ASN A 96 -5.79 -14.09 13.83
C ASN A 96 -4.28 -13.93 14.11
N ALA A 97 -3.68 -12.80 13.72
CA ALA A 97 -2.24 -12.55 13.85
C ALA A 97 -1.71 -12.61 15.29
N GLY A 98 -2.58 -12.36 16.29
CA GLY A 98 -2.18 -12.27 17.69
C GLY A 98 -1.63 -10.88 18.01
N GLU A 99 -0.71 -10.80 18.96
CA GLU A 99 -0.06 -9.55 19.39
C GLU A 99 1.43 -9.51 19.00
N GLU A 100 2.04 -10.66 18.73
CA GLU A 100 3.46 -10.75 18.39
C GLU A 100 3.66 -10.60 16.89
N SER A 101 4.69 -9.85 16.50
CA SER A 101 5.10 -9.70 15.11
C SER A 101 5.43 -11.05 14.45
N LEU A 102 5.00 -11.20 13.20
CA LEU A 102 5.14 -12.43 12.41
C LEU A 102 6.52 -12.49 11.73
N LYS A 103 7.11 -13.69 11.69
CA LYS A 103 8.47 -13.86 11.13
C LYS A 103 8.43 -14.15 9.63
N PRO A 104 9.48 -13.79 8.87
CA PRO A 104 9.65 -14.24 7.49
C PRO A 104 9.48 -15.76 7.34
N GLY A 105 8.81 -16.17 6.27
CA GLY A 105 8.42 -17.56 5.99
C GLY A 105 7.15 -18.03 6.68
N THR A 106 6.50 -17.20 7.51
CA THR A 106 5.21 -17.54 8.13
C THR A 106 4.10 -17.50 7.08
N GLU A 107 3.28 -18.56 7.02
CA GLU A 107 2.07 -18.60 6.21
C GLU A 107 0.89 -17.98 6.97
N VAL A 108 0.14 -17.11 6.30
CA VAL A 108 -0.98 -16.35 6.88
C VAL A 108 -2.19 -16.32 5.94
N THR A 109 -3.36 -15.91 6.45
CA THR A 109 -4.50 -15.48 5.63
C THR A 109 -4.61 -13.96 5.71
N LEU A 110 -4.74 -13.28 4.58
CA LEU A 110 -4.97 -11.84 4.54
C LEU A 110 -6.46 -11.52 4.68
N ILE A 111 -6.77 -10.43 5.37
CA ILE A 111 -8.10 -9.78 5.38
C ILE A 111 -8.05 -8.37 4.78
N ALA A 112 -6.88 -7.93 4.29
CA ALA A 112 -6.75 -6.75 3.44
C ALA A 112 -7.45 -6.97 2.10
N ASP A 113 -8.00 -5.89 1.55
CA ASP A 113 -8.71 -5.85 0.27
C ASP A 113 -8.16 -4.76 -0.67
N HIS A 114 -6.86 -4.47 -0.59
CA HIS A 114 -6.23 -3.38 -1.35
C HIS A 114 -6.38 -3.57 -2.87
N MET A 115 -6.42 -4.83 -3.32
CA MET A 115 -6.66 -5.20 -4.71
C MET A 115 -7.59 -6.41 -4.78
N GLU A 116 -8.27 -6.56 -5.92
CA GLU A 116 -9.15 -7.70 -6.18
C GLU A 116 -8.40 -9.03 -5.94
N GLY A 117 -9.02 -9.92 -5.16
CA GLY A 117 -8.46 -11.23 -4.85
C GLY A 117 -7.50 -11.28 -3.65
N MET A 118 -7.21 -10.15 -2.98
CA MET A 118 -6.39 -10.12 -1.76
C MET A 118 -7.13 -10.64 -0.52
N ASP A 119 -8.40 -10.26 -0.33
CA ASP A 119 -9.18 -10.71 0.83
C ASP A 119 -9.36 -12.23 0.81
N GLY A 120 -9.01 -12.86 1.93
CA GLY A 120 -8.99 -14.31 2.12
C GLY A 120 -7.81 -15.02 1.43
N ALA A 121 -6.90 -14.29 0.77
CA ALA A 121 -5.74 -14.89 0.12
C ALA A 121 -4.79 -15.52 1.13
N LYS A 122 -4.20 -16.65 0.75
CA LYS A 122 -3.02 -17.17 1.46
C LYS A 122 -1.81 -16.34 1.10
N ALA A 123 -0.96 -16.06 2.08
CA ALA A 123 0.26 -15.31 1.87
C ALA A 123 1.42 -15.86 2.70
N VAL A 124 2.63 -15.57 2.26
CA VAL A 124 3.88 -15.84 2.98
C VAL A 124 4.51 -14.50 3.32
N ILE A 125 4.86 -14.31 4.60
CA ILE A 125 5.62 -13.13 5.04
C ILE A 125 7.02 -13.19 4.45
N GLU A 126 7.41 -12.18 3.68
CA GLU A 126 8.76 -12.05 3.11
C GLU A 126 9.64 -11.20 4.03
N SER A 127 9.10 -10.09 4.53
CA SER A 127 9.78 -9.21 5.48
C SER A 127 8.80 -8.55 6.45
N ALA A 128 9.31 -8.06 7.58
CA ALA A 128 8.55 -7.36 8.60
C ALA A 128 9.32 -6.11 9.06
N ALA A 129 8.61 -5.00 9.25
CA ALA A 129 9.14 -3.74 9.74
C ALA A 129 8.16 -3.11 10.73
N GLU A 130 8.57 -2.99 11.99
CA GLU A 130 7.85 -2.20 13.01
C GLU A 130 8.19 -0.73 12.81
N THR A 131 7.21 0.08 12.40
CA THR A 131 7.42 1.46 11.95
C THR A 131 6.10 2.23 11.84
N ASN A 132 6.18 3.52 11.55
CA ASN A 132 5.01 4.29 11.16
C ASN A 132 4.63 3.95 9.72
N VAL A 133 3.36 3.63 9.51
CA VAL A 133 2.74 3.41 8.21
C VAL A 133 1.80 4.58 7.89
N TYR A 134 1.75 4.93 6.62
CA TYR A 134 1.06 6.11 6.13
C TYR A 134 0.04 5.72 5.06
N MET A 135 -1.12 6.37 5.15
CA MET A 135 -2.11 6.40 4.08
C MET A 135 -1.99 7.73 3.36
N LEU A 136 -1.98 7.73 2.03
CA LEU A 136 -1.62 8.90 1.22
C LEU A 136 -2.67 9.26 0.18
N ASP A 137 -2.91 10.55 0.00
CA ASP A 137 -3.54 11.11 -1.19
C ASP A 137 -2.45 11.68 -2.09
N PHE A 138 -2.43 11.34 -3.38
CA PHE A 138 -1.45 11.89 -4.32
C PHE A 138 -1.96 11.95 -5.75
N THR A 139 -1.21 12.65 -6.59
CA THR A 139 -1.34 12.54 -8.05
C THR A 139 -0.08 11.86 -8.55
N THR A 140 -0.23 10.80 -9.32
CA THR A 140 0.90 10.09 -9.94
C THR A 140 1.75 11.08 -10.75
N THR A 141 3.00 10.72 -11.02
CA THR A 141 3.88 11.51 -11.89
C THR A 141 3.39 11.58 -13.35
N THR A 142 2.38 10.79 -13.71
CA THR A 142 1.70 10.79 -15.01
C THR A 142 0.38 11.59 -15.02
N GLY A 143 -0.15 11.97 -13.86
CA GLY A 143 -1.25 12.94 -13.73
C GLY A 143 -2.58 12.39 -13.21
N GLU A 144 -2.63 11.11 -12.83
CA GLU A 144 -3.82 10.44 -12.31
C GLU A 144 -3.94 10.61 -10.80
N LYS A 145 -5.16 10.81 -10.30
CA LYS A 145 -5.42 10.93 -8.86
C LYS A 145 -5.48 9.57 -8.20
N VAL A 146 -4.91 9.48 -7.01
CA VAL A 146 -4.98 8.33 -6.12
C VAL A 146 -5.37 8.81 -4.74
N ASP A 147 -6.47 8.27 -4.20
CA ASP A 147 -7.01 8.66 -2.91
C ASP A 147 -6.84 7.50 -1.91
N ASN A 148 -6.42 7.82 -0.68
CA ASN A 148 -6.26 6.88 0.43
C ASN A 148 -5.41 5.65 0.10
N HIS A 149 -4.28 5.83 -0.59
CA HIS A 149 -3.38 4.73 -0.92
C HIS A 149 -2.79 4.10 0.33
N LYS A 150 -2.81 2.75 0.39
CA LYS A 150 -2.29 1.93 1.48
C LYS A 150 -1.22 0.98 0.94
N TRP A 151 -0.11 0.76 1.62
CA TRP A 151 0.47 1.59 2.70
C TRP A 151 1.87 2.01 2.25
N ILE A 152 2.39 3.08 2.85
CA ILE A 152 3.79 3.50 2.69
C ILE A 152 4.43 3.56 4.07
N ILE A 153 5.65 3.05 4.21
CA ILE A 153 6.38 3.15 5.49
C ILE A 153 7.19 4.44 5.57
N GLU A 154 7.53 4.89 6.78
CA GLU A 154 8.22 6.16 7.01
C GLU A 154 9.50 6.35 6.18
N SER A 155 10.31 5.30 6.03
CA SER A 155 11.56 5.35 5.26
C SER A 155 11.37 5.46 3.73
N GLU A 156 10.14 5.29 3.25
CA GLU A 156 9.77 5.42 1.84
C GLU A 156 9.20 6.81 1.51
N LEU A 157 9.26 7.74 2.47
CA LEU A 157 8.88 9.14 2.30
C LEU A 157 10.09 10.05 2.52
N ALA A 158 10.12 11.16 1.80
CA ALA A 158 11.09 12.23 1.98
C ALA A 158 10.38 13.56 2.31
N PRO A 159 11.00 14.42 3.13
CA PRO A 159 10.50 15.77 3.37
C PRO A 159 10.55 16.62 2.10
N ILE A 160 9.69 17.62 2.04
CA ILE A 160 9.73 18.66 1.01
C ILE A 160 10.83 19.65 1.37
N GLU A 161 11.67 20.01 0.40
CA GLU A 161 12.66 21.08 0.52
C GLU A 161 12.05 22.49 0.47
#